data_AF-A0A958H7Z7-F1
#
_entry.id   AF-A0A958H7Z7-F1
#
_cell.length_a   1.000
_cell.length_b   1.000
_cell.length_c   1.000
_cell.angle_alpha   90.00
_cell.angle_beta   90.00
_cell.angle_gamma   90.00
#
_symmetry.space_group_name_H-M   'P 1'
#
loop_
_entity.id
_entity.type
_entity.pdbx_description
1 polymer ?
#
loop_
_entity_poly.entity_id
_entity_poly.type
_entity_poly.pdbx_seq_one_letter_code
_entity_poly.pdbx_strand_id
1 'polypeptide(L)'
;HNIFHVDGKRVARHLDAILSVPGVHAIQWVQGVGDDQPIMQWVPFIRSIQARGVPVIVDLNKAELNDFMQELRPEGLFLWIATENEAEELELLRRIERWT
;
A
#
# COMPACT_ATOMS: atom_id res chain seq x y z
N HIS A 1 4.88 -1.70 17.77
CA HIS A 1 5.19 -0.86 16.58
C HIS A 1 3.99 0.00 16.26
N ASN A 2 4.19 1.28 15.93
CA ASN A 2 3.09 2.21 15.62
C ASN A 2 3.02 2.45 14.12
N ILE A 3 1.80 2.41 13.59
CA ILE A 3 1.50 2.60 12.17
C ILE A 3 0.69 3.89 12.07
N PHE A 4 1.17 4.86 11.30
CA PHE A 4 0.48 6.13 11.15
C PHE A 4 -0.48 6.08 9.96
N HIS A 5 -1.75 6.40 10.19
CA HIS A 5 -2.77 6.44 9.17
C HIS A 5 -2.66 7.73 8.35
N VAL A 6 -2.42 7.59 7.05
CA VAL A 6 -2.30 8.72 6.11
C VAL A 6 -3.54 8.77 5.24
N ASP A 7 -4.46 9.66 5.63
CA ASP A 7 -5.76 9.85 5.00
C ASP A 7 -5.67 10.79 3.78
N GLY A 8 -5.40 10.19 2.62
CA GLY A 8 -5.39 10.84 1.33
C GLY A 8 -4.27 11.86 1.10
N LYS A 9 -4.30 12.45 -0.10
CA LYS A 9 -3.23 13.32 -0.64
C LYS A 9 -2.95 14.58 0.18
N ARG A 10 -3.92 15.01 1.00
CA ARG A 10 -3.76 16.18 1.86
C ARG A 10 -2.87 15.86 3.06
N VAL A 11 -2.98 14.68 3.66
CA VAL A 11 -2.09 14.25 4.74
C VAL A 11 -0.73 13.81 4.17
N ALA A 12 -0.72 13.13 3.02
CA ALA A 12 0.51 12.64 2.37
C ALA A 12 1.57 13.72 2.13
N ARG A 13 1.19 14.99 1.89
CA ARG A 13 2.16 16.10 1.72
C ARG A 13 3.01 16.37 2.97
N HIS A 14 2.61 15.85 4.13
CA HIS A 14 3.31 16.00 5.40
C HIS A 14 4.13 14.76 5.77
N LEU A 15 4.35 13.83 4.83
CA LEU A 15 5.04 12.56 5.07
C LEU A 15 6.38 12.73 5.79
N ASP A 16 7.20 13.72 5.41
CA ASP A 16 8.51 13.95 6.06
C ASP A 16 8.36 14.32 7.54
N ALA A 17 7.42 15.19 7.86
CA ALA A 17 7.15 15.57 9.24
C ALA A 17 6.59 14.39 10.04
N ILE A 18 5.69 13.60 9.46
CA ILE A 18 5.14 12.38 10.07
C ILE A 18 6.27 11.39 10.40
N LEU A 19 7.15 11.12 9.43
CA LEU A 19 8.25 10.17 9.61
C LEU A 19 9.37 10.69 10.55
N SER A 20 9.43 12.00 10.79
CA SER A 20 10.35 12.57 11.78
C SER A 20 9.93 12.32 13.23
N VAL A 21 8.66 11.96 13.47
CA VAL A 21 8.16 11.69 14.83
C VAL A 21 8.75 10.38 15.35
N PRO A 22 9.50 10.42 16.47
CA PRO A 22 10.02 9.21 17.07
C PRO A 22 8.90 8.22 17.38
N GLY A 23 9.04 6.98 16.90
CA GLY A 23 8.08 5.92 17.13
C GLY A 23 7.02 5.74 16.04
N VAL A 24 7.04 6.51 14.94
CA VAL A 24 6.33 6.10 13.71
C VAL A 24 7.18 5.04 13.00
N HIS A 25 6.64 3.83 12.83
CA HIS A 25 7.39 2.69 12.28
C HIS A 25 6.92 2.28 10.88
N ALA A 26 5.69 2.63 10.51
CA ALA A 26 5.10 2.30 9.21
C ALA A 26 3.98 3.29 8.87
N ILE A 27 3.54 3.25 7.62
CA ILE A 27 2.42 4.04 7.11
C ILE A 27 1.27 3.11 6.74
N GLN A 28 0.03 3.49 7.07
CA GLN A 28 -1.15 2.95 6.40
C GLN A 28 -1.60 4.01 5.39
N TRP A 29 -1.43 3.72 4.10
CA TRP A 29 -1.88 4.61 3.04
C TRP A 29 -3.34 4.31 2.72
N VAL A 30 -4.19 5.33 2.87
CA VAL A 30 -5.59 5.27 2.46
C VAL A 30 -5.78 6.34 1.40
N GLN A 31 -5.90 5.91 0.15
CA GLN A 31 -6.32 6.81 -0.91
C GLN A 31 -7.75 7.27 -0.65
N GLY A 32 -8.06 8.52 -0.96
CA GLY A 32 -9.42 9.00 -0.92
C GLY A 32 -10.34 8.22 -1.88
N VAL A 33 -11.62 8.54 -1.86
CA VAL A 33 -12.61 7.98 -2.79
C VAL A 33 -12.75 8.85 -4.05
N GLY A 34 -13.43 8.34 -5.08
CA GLY A 34 -13.70 9.09 -6.31
C GLY A 34 -12.43 9.28 -7.14
N ASP A 35 -12.03 10.53 -7.40
CA ASP A 35 -10.87 10.85 -8.23
C ASP A 35 -9.54 10.31 -7.67
N ASP A 36 -9.49 10.02 -6.36
CA ASP A 36 -8.31 9.44 -5.71
C ASP A 36 -8.24 7.90 -5.87
N GLN A 37 -9.23 7.26 -6.51
CA GLN A 37 -9.16 5.89 -7.01
C GLN A 37 -8.83 5.90 -8.51
N PRO A 38 -8.12 4.89 -9.04
CA PRO A 38 -7.69 3.63 -8.41
C PRO A 38 -6.32 3.75 -7.71
N ILE A 39 -5.83 2.72 -7.01
CA ILE A 39 -4.57 2.83 -6.22
C ILE A 39 -3.35 2.97 -7.11
N MET A 40 -3.41 2.46 -8.33
CA MET A 40 -2.30 2.52 -9.28
C MET A 40 -1.76 3.93 -9.52
N GLN A 41 -2.60 4.98 -9.43
CA GLN A 41 -2.13 6.37 -9.57
C GLN A 41 -1.19 6.82 -8.42
N TRP A 42 -1.25 6.14 -7.28
CA TRP A 42 -0.45 6.41 -6.08
C TRP A 42 0.80 5.53 -5.97
N VAL A 43 1.05 4.64 -6.94
CA VAL A 43 2.29 3.85 -7.01
C VAL A 43 3.56 4.71 -6.86
N PRO A 44 3.69 5.88 -7.51
CA PRO A 44 4.87 6.74 -7.31
C PRO A 44 5.04 7.18 -5.85
N PHE A 45 3.94 7.47 -5.15
CA PHE A 45 3.95 7.85 -3.74
C PHE A 45 4.33 6.65 -2.86
N ILE A 46 3.71 5.49 -3.05
CA ILE A 46 4.00 4.25 -2.30
C ILE A 46 5.45 3.82 -2.50
N ARG A 47 5.97 3.91 -3.73
CA ARG A 47 7.39 3.66 -4.05
C ARG A 47 8.32 4.61 -3.31
N SER A 48 7.94 5.88 -3.15
CA SER A 48 8.73 6.85 -2.39
C SER A 48 8.81 6.51 -0.90
N ILE A 49 7.78 5.88 -0.33
CA ILE A 49 7.77 5.37 1.04
C ILE A 49 8.72 4.16 1.14
N GLN A 50 8.63 3.20 0.22
CA GLN A 50 9.53 2.04 0.18
C GLN A 50 11.01 2.44 0.00
N ALA A 51 11.30 3.46 -0.81
CA ALA A 51 12.66 3.96 -1.03
C ALA A 51 13.30 4.50 0.27
N ARG A 52 12.48 4.87 1.26
CA ARG A 52 12.93 5.32 2.59
C ARG A 52 13.06 4.16 3.59
N GLY A 53 12.81 2.93 3.17
CA GLY A 53 12.80 1.75 4.04
C GLY A 53 11.61 1.70 5.00
N VAL A 54 10.54 2.45 4.73
CA VAL A 54 9.36 2.51 5.58
C VAL A 54 8.33 1.50 5.08
N PRO A 55 7.86 0.55 5.92
CA PRO A 55 6.78 -0.34 5.55
C PRO A 55 5.46 0.41 5.31
N VAL A 56 4.65 -0.08 4.37
CA VAL A 56 3.37 0.52 4.01
C VAL A 56 2.26 -0.52 3.86
N ILE A 57 1.15 -0.25 4.54
CA ILE A 57 -0.11 -0.96 4.38
C ILE A 57 -0.93 -0.27 3.30
N VAL A 58 -1.50 -1.04 2.37
CA VAL A 58 -2.36 -0.52 1.30
C VAL A 58 -3.66 -1.30 1.22
N ASP A 59 -4.76 -0.59 0.96
CA ASP A 59 -6.03 -1.18 0.53
C ASP A 59 -6.01 -1.29 -1.00
N LEU A 60 -5.89 -2.51 -1.51
CA LEU A 60 -5.64 -2.81 -2.91
C LEU A 60 -6.84 -3.56 -3.49
N ASN A 61 -7.42 -3.02 -4.56
CA ASN A 61 -8.40 -3.76 -5.34
C ASN A 61 -7.71 -4.96 -6.01
N LYS A 62 -8.27 -6.16 -5.86
CA LYS A 62 -7.75 -7.40 -6.47
C LYS A 62 -7.59 -7.35 -7.99
N ALA A 63 -8.36 -6.50 -8.68
CA ALA A 63 -8.23 -6.26 -10.12
C ALA A 63 -6.90 -5.56 -10.47
N GLU A 64 -6.35 -4.77 -9.55
CA GLU A 64 -5.10 -4.02 -9.73
C GLU A 64 -3.86 -4.81 -9.30
N LEU A 65 -4.03 -5.99 -8.67
CA LEU A 65 -2.92 -6.74 -8.05
C LEU A 65 -1.77 -7.04 -9.01
N ASN A 66 -2.03 -7.45 -10.25
CA ASN A 66 -0.95 -7.79 -11.17
C ASN A 66 -0.12 -6.57 -11.56
N ASP A 67 -0.77 -5.45 -11.86
CA ASP A 67 -0.08 -4.22 -12.25
C ASP A 67 0.67 -3.63 -11.05
N PHE A 68 0.07 -3.72 -9.85
CA PHE A 68 0.71 -3.29 -8.61
C PHE A 68 2.00 -4.08 -8.31
N MET A 69 1.99 -5.39 -8.53
CA MET A 69 3.17 -6.25 -8.37
C MET A 69 4.26 -5.99 -9.42
N GLN A 70 3.93 -5.50 -10.61
CA GLN A 70 4.93 -5.13 -11.63
C GLN A 70 5.69 -3.86 -11.25
N GLU A 71 5.06 -2.97 -10.49
CA GLU A 71 5.59 -1.63 -10.22
C GLU A 71 6.29 -1.49 -8.88
N LEU A 72 5.94 -2.32 -7.90
CA LEU A 72 6.48 -2.28 -6.55
C LEU A 72 7.15 -3.60 -6.21
N ARG A 73 8.00 -3.57 -5.17
CA ARG A 73 8.62 -4.79 -4.64
C ARG A 73 7.88 -5.28 -3.41
N PRO A 74 7.88 -6.57 -3.09
CA PRO A 74 7.14 -7.08 -1.95
C PRO A 74 7.69 -6.59 -0.59
N GLU A 75 8.95 -6.15 -0.49
CA GLU A 75 9.53 -5.81 0.81
C GLU A 75 8.86 -4.60 1.46
N GLY A 76 8.43 -4.79 2.70
CA GLY A 76 7.77 -3.75 3.49
C GLY A 76 6.33 -3.46 3.08
N LEU A 77 5.72 -4.26 2.19
CA LEU A 77 4.30 -4.12 1.86
C LEU A 77 3.44 -5.05 2.71
N PHE A 78 2.29 -4.51 3.13
CA PHE A 78 1.17 -5.29 3.62
C PHE A 78 -0.02 -5.00 2.71
N LEU A 79 -0.53 -6.04 2.04
CA LEU A 79 -1.70 -5.93 1.17
C LEU A 79 -2.97 -6.25 1.96
N TRP A 80 -3.89 -5.29 2.02
CA TRP A 80 -5.27 -5.53 2.39
C TRP A 80 -6.08 -5.65 1.10
N ILE A 81 -6.59 -6.85 0.81
CA ILE A 81 -7.40 -7.13 -0.38
C ILE A 81 -8.69 -7.80 0.08
N ALA A 82 -9.84 -7.24 -0.31
CA ALA A 82 -11.14 -7.84 -0.03
C ALA A 82 -11.44 -9.00 -0.98
N THR A 83 -11.92 -10.10 -0.43
CA THR A 83 -12.32 -11.33 -1.13
C THR A 83 -13.74 -11.72 -0.76
N GLU A 84 -14.46 -12.39 -1.68
CA GLU A 84 -15.82 -12.86 -1.38
C GLU A 84 -15.85 -14.29 -0.80
N ASN A 85 -14.80 -15.08 -0.99
CA ASN A 85 -14.72 -16.47 -0.53
C ASN A 85 -13.28 -17.01 -0.52
N GLU A 86 -13.08 -18.15 0.14
CA GLU A 86 -11.81 -18.84 0.26
C GLU A 86 -11.17 -19.22 -1.10
N ALA A 87 -11.98 -19.58 -2.10
CA ALA A 87 -11.44 -19.98 -3.41
C ALA A 87 -10.75 -18.80 -4.10
N GLU A 88 -11.28 -17.59 -3.94
CA GLU A 88 -10.65 -16.37 -4.43
C GLU A 88 -9.39 -16.01 -3.63
N GLU A 89 -9.42 -16.14 -2.30
CA GLU A 89 -8.25 -15.92 -1.45
C GLU A 89 -7.07 -16.80 -1.86
N LEU A 90 -7.32 -18.10 -2.05
CA LEU A 90 -6.31 -19.06 -2.47
C LEU A 90 -5.74 -18.73 -3.86
N GLU A 91 -6.56 -18.21 -4.77
CA GLU A 91 -6.08 -17.79 -6.10
C GLU A 91 -5.21 -16.53 -6.03
N LEU A 92 -5.57 -15.55 -5.19
CA LEU A 92 -4.74 -14.36 -4.96
C LEU A 92 -3.41 -14.72 -4.30
N LEU A 93 -3.40 -15.64 -3.34
CA LEU A 93 -2.17 -16.14 -2.71
C LEU A 93 -1.23 -16.77 -3.75
N ARG A 94 -1.72 -17.62 -4.66
CA ARG A 94 -0.90 -18.21 -5.75
C ARG A 94 -0.30 -17.16 -6.69
N ARG A 95 -1.00 -16.03 -6.89
CA ARG A 95 -0.49 -14.91 -7.70
C ARG A 95 0.63 -14.18 -6.96
N ILE A 96 0.41 -13.89 -5.67
CA ILE A 96 1.38 -13.19 -4.81
C ILE A 96 2.66 -14.01 -4.59
N GLU A 97 2.56 -15.34 -4.50
CA GLU A 97 3.71 -16.24 -4.38
C GLU A 97 4.71 -16.14 -5.54
N ARG A 98 4.29 -15.58 -6.69
CA ARG A 98 5.14 -15.37 -7.87
C ARG A 98 5.80 -13.99 -7.89
N TRP A 99 5.51 -13.13 -6.91
CA TRP A 99 6.08 -11.78 -6.82
C TRP A 99 7.53 -11.85 -6.34
N THR A 100 8.45 -11.29 -7.14
CA THR A 100 9.89 -11.23 -6.88
C THR A 100 10.37 -9.79 -6.82
#